data_AF-F7W4A5-F1
#
_entry.id   AF-F7W4A5-F1
#
_cell.length_a   1.000
_cell.length_b   1.000
_cell.length_c   1.000
_cell.angle_alpha   90.00
_cell.angle_beta   90.00
_cell.angle_gamma   90.00
#
_symmetry.space_group_name_H-M   'P 1'
#
loop_
_entity.id
_entity.type
_entity.pdbx_description
1 polymer ?
#
loop_
_entity_poly.entity_id
_entity_poly.type
_entity_poly.pdbx_seq_one_letter_code
_entity_poly.pdbx_strand_id
1 'polypeptide(L)'
;MLAEMKTKHDGKTWTDFPRTHTEALVSAWFRSLEKPFLADAPNKLHTTTSAHQFEEGKGQLDLFLQRSTTEASTIYSYKNVLVVGELKQSCNPSRFKADFLQLTRYVRSVFNDQPTRRFVHAFLLCGSMMELWIFDRAGAYSSGPFDIQEEPDRFARALAGYLTMDSEAMGLDTFIERVAEGEEQQRYATLEDKRARLHTAMYKQNAIVCCGTTWFTTYDNEVVKFAWASGKRTSEVEHLTQAKIMGLQFPAAHLFQDENSDFDDLPSATSTNTSGSKRKSPSDATINTASGSNKKQRPSIPRKGSMQPPPSTSKALTKPTPPTPSEDLWEDRIYSCLVISPAGHVISKFSAIKQLLESMRDAIKAHQSLYVTGNILHRDISPNNIIITDPETPHDFKGMLIDLDMAKVRDSDPSGARQITGTIQFMAIEVMENVGHTYRHDLESFFYVLLWMCARQS
;
A
#
# COMPACT_ATOMS: atom_id res chain seq x y z
N MET A 1 -33.32 -7.45 -11.70
CA MET A 1 -32.24 -6.46 -11.47
C MET A 1 -31.63 -5.87 -12.74
N LEU A 2 -30.65 -6.50 -13.42
CA LEU A 2 -29.96 -5.86 -14.57
C LEU A 2 -30.93 -5.49 -15.71
N ALA A 3 -31.85 -6.39 -16.07
CA ALA A 3 -32.86 -6.14 -17.10
C ALA A 3 -33.83 -5.01 -16.71
N GLU A 4 -34.20 -4.92 -15.44
CA GLU A 4 -35.10 -3.88 -14.93
C GLU A 4 -34.40 -2.52 -14.90
N MET A 5 -33.14 -2.46 -14.46
CA MET A 5 -32.40 -1.21 -14.44
C MET A 5 -32.19 -0.66 -15.85
N LYS A 6 -31.99 -1.54 -16.84
CA LYS A 6 -31.94 -1.15 -18.26
C LYS A 6 -33.24 -0.54 -18.77
N THR A 7 -34.40 -0.81 -18.16
CA THR A 7 -35.67 -0.13 -18.55
C THR A 7 -35.64 1.37 -18.27
N LYS A 8 -34.70 1.84 -17.44
CA LYS A 8 -34.44 3.27 -17.23
C LYS A 8 -33.54 3.87 -18.30
N HIS A 9 -33.10 3.14 -19.30
CA HIS A 9 -32.38 3.68 -20.46
C HIS A 9 -33.26 3.54 -21.69
N ASP A 10 -33.47 4.64 -22.42
CA ASP A 10 -34.37 4.69 -23.57
C ASP A 10 -33.68 4.32 -24.91
N GLY A 11 -32.45 3.81 -24.83
CA GLY A 11 -31.59 3.52 -25.97
C GLY A 11 -30.68 4.69 -26.37
N LYS A 12 -30.86 5.88 -25.79
CA LYS A 12 -29.96 7.03 -25.99
C LYS A 12 -29.50 7.64 -24.69
N THR A 13 -30.38 7.74 -23.70
CA THR A 13 -30.09 8.36 -22.42
C THR A 13 -30.71 7.62 -21.25
N TRP A 14 -30.02 7.68 -20.11
CA TRP A 14 -30.60 7.33 -18.83
C TRP A 14 -31.72 8.31 -18.47
N THR A 15 -32.88 7.74 -18.13
CA THR A 15 -34.06 8.45 -17.67
C THR A 15 -33.70 9.26 -16.42
N ASP A 16 -34.14 10.51 -16.38
CA ASP A 16 -33.90 11.47 -15.31
C ASP A 16 -32.40 11.79 -15.04
N PHE A 17 -31.48 11.38 -15.93
CA PHE A 17 -30.09 11.78 -15.81
C PHE A 17 -29.97 13.31 -15.97
N PRO A 18 -29.33 14.02 -15.03
CA PRO A 18 -29.42 15.47 -14.99
C PRO A 18 -28.64 16.11 -16.14
N ARG A 19 -29.27 17.08 -16.81
CA ARG A 19 -28.62 17.89 -17.87
C ARG A 19 -27.43 18.70 -17.35
N THR A 20 -27.49 19.09 -16.08
CA THR A 20 -26.39 19.75 -15.36
C THR A 20 -25.82 18.77 -14.35
N HIS A 21 -24.57 18.38 -14.53
CA HIS A 21 -23.92 17.33 -13.73
C HIS A 21 -23.36 17.85 -12.40
N THR A 22 -24.13 18.66 -11.67
CA THR A 22 -23.72 19.04 -10.31
C THR A 22 -23.76 17.82 -9.41
N GLU A 23 -22.83 17.76 -8.44
CA GLU A 23 -22.70 16.64 -7.50
C GLU A 23 -24.05 16.28 -6.85
N ALA A 24 -24.78 17.28 -6.36
CA ALA A 24 -26.08 17.08 -5.71
C ALA A 24 -27.12 16.42 -6.63
N LEU A 25 -27.19 16.83 -7.92
CA LEU A 25 -28.16 16.28 -8.87
C LEU A 25 -27.79 14.86 -9.30
N VAL A 26 -26.50 14.62 -9.56
CA VAL A 26 -26.00 13.29 -9.95
C VAL A 26 -26.17 12.30 -8.80
N SER A 27 -25.85 12.72 -7.57
CA SER A 27 -26.07 11.93 -6.36
C SER A 27 -27.54 11.60 -6.12
N ALA A 28 -28.45 12.56 -6.33
CA ALA A 28 -29.89 12.32 -6.23
C ALA A 28 -30.37 11.32 -7.31
N TRP A 29 -29.83 11.40 -8.52
CA TRP A 29 -30.12 10.45 -9.59
C TRP A 29 -29.61 9.04 -9.26
N PHE A 30 -28.39 8.87 -8.76
CA PHE A 30 -27.93 7.55 -8.32
C PHE A 30 -28.85 6.92 -7.25
N ARG A 31 -29.31 7.72 -6.28
CA ARG A 31 -30.27 7.25 -5.27
C ARG A 31 -31.65 6.91 -5.85
N SER A 32 -32.06 7.55 -6.95
CA SER A 32 -33.31 7.22 -7.64
C SER A 32 -33.22 5.88 -8.38
N LEU A 33 -32.02 5.43 -8.74
CA LEU A 33 -31.78 4.09 -9.27
C LEU A 33 -31.80 3.00 -8.18
N GLU A 34 -31.48 3.34 -6.94
CA GLU A 34 -31.43 2.38 -5.84
C GLU A 34 -32.83 1.91 -5.40
N LYS A 35 -33.75 2.86 -5.15
CA LYS A 35 -35.08 2.56 -4.59
C LYS A 35 -35.94 1.56 -5.39
N PRO A 36 -36.03 1.61 -6.74
CA PRO A 36 -36.94 0.75 -7.50
C PRO A 36 -36.40 -0.66 -7.72
N PHE A 37 -35.07 -0.84 -7.72
CA PHE A 37 -34.45 -2.07 -8.22
C PHE A 37 -33.64 -2.82 -7.15
N LEU A 38 -33.30 -2.15 -6.05
CA LEU A 38 -32.20 -2.54 -5.16
C LEU A 38 -32.55 -2.32 -3.68
N ALA A 39 -33.86 -2.27 -3.35
CA ALA A 39 -34.34 -2.10 -1.98
C ALA A 39 -33.83 -3.20 -1.02
N ASP A 40 -33.66 -4.43 -1.52
CA ASP A 40 -33.16 -5.57 -0.74
C ASP A 40 -31.65 -5.82 -0.90
N ALA A 41 -30.95 -4.99 -1.68
CA ALA A 41 -29.51 -5.17 -1.90
C ALA A 41 -28.73 -4.99 -0.57
N PRO A 42 -27.70 -5.82 -0.30
CA PRO A 42 -26.97 -5.81 0.96
C PRO A 42 -26.15 -4.54 1.18
N ASN A 43 -25.72 -3.88 0.09
CA ASN A 43 -24.94 -2.65 0.14
C ASN A 43 -25.80 -1.49 -0.33
N LYS A 44 -25.72 -0.36 0.38
CA LYS A 44 -26.52 0.84 0.15
C LYS A 44 -25.66 2.01 -0.27
N LEU A 45 -26.26 2.92 -1.03
CA LEU A 45 -25.61 4.12 -1.53
C LEU A 45 -25.78 5.29 -0.56
N HIS A 46 -24.66 5.92 -0.23
CA HIS A 46 -24.62 7.08 0.66
C HIS A 46 -23.85 8.23 0.02
N THR A 47 -24.17 9.44 0.48
CA THR A 47 -23.44 10.66 0.10
C THR A 47 -23.32 11.55 1.34
N THR A 48 -22.29 12.38 1.36
CA THR A 48 -22.11 13.36 2.44
C THR A 48 -22.21 14.78 1.91
N THR A 49 -22.75 15.67 2.74
CA THR A 49 -22.82 17.11 2.50
C THR A 49 -21.78 17.88 3.30
N SER A 50 -21.13 17.23 4.27
CA SER A 50 -20.11 17.82 5.12
C SER A 50 -19.13 16.77 5.66
N ALA A 51 -17.88 17.19 5.88
CA ALA A 51 -16.85 16.35 6.50
C ALA A 51 -17.15 15.96 7.96
N HIS A 52 -18.06 16.67 8.64
CA HIS A 52 -18.48 16.35 10.01
C HIS A 52 -19.36 15.09 10.10
N GLN A 53 -19.80 14.57 8.95
CA GLN A 53 -20.55 13.32 8.89
C GLN A 53 -19.66 12.09 8.95
N PHE A 54 -18.33 12.25 9.08
CA PHE A 54 -17.41 11.15 9.35
C PHE A 54 -16.84 11.26 10.77
N GLU A 55 -16.86 10.15 11.52
CA GLU A 55 -16.33 10.06 12.90
C GLU A 55 -14.91 10.60 13.02
N GLU A 56 -14.12 10.38 11.98
CA GLU A 56 -12.71 10.76 11.93
C GLU A 56 -12.50 12.27 11.70
N GLY A 57 -13.59 13.02 11.42
CA GLY A 57 -13.57 14.44 11.07
C GLY A 57 -12.79 14.74 9.79
N LYS A 58 -12.58 13.71 8.95
CA LYS A 58 -11.65 13.73 7.82
C LYS A 58 -12.35 13.42 6.50
N GLY A 59 -12.62 14.49 5.78
CA GLY A 59 -13.03 14.42 4.38
C GLY A 59 -14.52 14.26 4.19
N GLN A 60 -14.97 14.72 3.03
CA GLN A 60 -16.30 14.53 2.49
C GLN A 60 -16.17 13.51 1.35
N LEU A 61 -17.02 12.48 1.34
CA LEU A 61 -17.15 11.58 0.21
C LEU A 61 -18.36 12.02 -0.63
N ASP A 62 -18.13 12.28 -1.91
CA ASP A 62 -19.19 12.64 -2.86
C ASP A 62 -20.23 11.51 -2.93
N LEU A 63 -19.75 10.27 -3.06
CA LEU A 63 -20.57 9.07 -3.10
C LEU A 63 -19.80 7.87 -2.56
N PHE A 64 -20.45 7.00 -1.80
CA PHE A 64 -19.85 5.77 -1.31
C PHE A 64 -20.89 4.70 -1.05
N LEU A 65 -20.45 3.45 -0.94
CA LEU A 65 -21.29 2.34 -0.54
C LEU A 65 -20.86 1.78 0.82
N GLN A 66 -21.81 1.34 1.62
CA GLN A 66 -21.58 0.57 2.84
C GLN A 66 -22.68 -0.48 3.01
N ARG A 67 -22.49 -1.44 3.90
CA ARG A 67 -23.52 -2.46 4.18
C ARG A 67 -24.76 -1.82 4.80
N SER A 68 -25.93 -2.32 4.45
CA SER A 68 -27.19 -1.87 5.04
C SER A 68 -27.17 -2.08 6.55
N THR A 69 -27.45 -1.03 7.31
CA THR A 69 -27.61 -1.08 8.77
C THR A 69 -29.09 -1.02 9.13
N THR A 70 -29.46 -1.62 10.27
CA THR A 70 -30.84 -1.56 10.81
C THR A 70 -31.20 -0.15 11.30
N GLU A 71 -30.21 0.66 11.67
CA GLU A 71 -30.38 2.02 12.14
C GLU A 71 -29.83 3.03 11.14
N ALA A 72 -30.59 4.10 10.89
CA ALA A 72 -30.17 5.21 10.08
C ALA A 72 -29.23 6.12 10.89
N SER A 73 -27.93 5.86 10.81
CA SER A 73 -26.93 6.78 11.36
C SER A 73 -26.69 7.96 10.40
N THR A 74 -26.57 9.16 10.96
CA THR A 74 -26.15 10.37 10.23
C THR A 74 -24.63 10.55 10.23
N ILE A 75 -23.93 9.73 11.02
CA ILE A 75 -22.46 9.70 11.16
C ILE A 75 -21.95 8.38 10.57
N TYR A 76 -20.94 8.49 9.72
CA TYR A 76 -20.29 7.41 8.99
C TYR A 76 -18.86 7.20 9.49
N SER A 77 -18.30 6.03 9.23
CA SER A 77 -16.89 5.72 9.48
C SER A 77 -16.30 5.02 8.26
N TYR A 78 -15.03 5.31 7.96
CA TYR A 78 -14.31 4.61 6.89
C TYR A 78 -14.16 3.11 7.16
N LYS A 79 -14.38 2.64 8.41
CA LYS A 79 -14.46 1.20 8.73
C LYS A 79 -15.57 0.47 7.98
N ASN A 80 -16.65 1.17 7.63
CA ASN A 80 -17.84 0.59 7.00
C ASN A 80 -17.91 0.84 5.48
N VAL A 81 -17.03 1.69 4.94
CA VAL A 81 -17.04 2.06 3.52
C VAL A 81 -16.50 0.92 2.65
N LEU A 82 -17.29 0.47 1.67
CA LEU A 82 -16.97 -0.62 0.75
C LEU A 82 -16.51 -0.09 -0.62
N VAL A 83 -17.13 0.96 -1.15
CA VAL A 83 -16.79 1.52 -2.46
C VAL A 83 -16.75 3.04 -2.33
N VAL A 84 -15.81 3.70 -3.01
CA VAL A 84 -15.71 5.17 -3.04
C VAL A 84 -15.90 5.72 -4.46
N GLY A 85 -16.78 6.70 -4.60
CA GLY A 85 -17.05 7.40 -5.84
C GLY A 85 -16.70 8.87 -5.71
N GLU A 86 -16.00 9.40 -6.71
CA GLU A 86 -15.71 10.83 -6.84
C GLU A 86 -16.48 11.38 -8.04
N LEU A 87 -17.21 12.49 -7.83
CA LEU A 87 -18.09 13.09 -8.82
C LEU A 87 -17.52 14.43 -9.31
N LYS A 88 -17.54 14.62 -10.63
CA LYS A 88 -17.10 15.86 -11.28
C LYS A 88 -18.10 16.30 -12.32
N GLN A 89 -18.32 17.62 -12.40
CA GLN A 89 -19.31 18.19 -13.31
C GLN A 89 -18.91 18.05 -14.79
N SER A 90 -17.62 18.09 -15.11
CA SER A 90 -17.14 18.03 -16.49
C SER A 90 -15.74 17.45 -16.58
N CYS A 91 -15.42 16.84 -17.73
CA CYS A 91 -14.13 16.20 -17.92
C CYS A 91 -13.08 17.15 -18.42
N ASN A 92 -12.10 17.35 -17.56
CA ASN A 92 -10.94 18.15 -17.85
C ASN A 92 -9.69 17.26 -17.71
N PRO A 93 -9.08 16.81 -18.82
CA PRO A 93 -7.87 15.99 -18.78
C PRO A 93 -6.72 16.64 -18.00
N SER A 94 -6.64 17.97 -17.97
CA SER A 94 -5.62 18.68 -17.18
C SER A 94 -5.80 18.54 -15.67
N ARG A 95 -7.03 18.25 -15.21
CA ARG A 95 -7.37 18.06 -13.80
C ARG A 95 -7.36 16.61 -13.36
N PHE A 96 -7.22 15.66 -14.28
CA PHE A 96 -7.20 14.23 -13.97
C PHE A 96 -6.28 13.90 -12.78
N LYS A 97 -5.07 14.46 -12.73
CA LYS A 97 -4.14 14.24 -11.60
C LYS A 97 -4.71 14.72 -10.26
N ALA A 98 -5.40 15.86 -10.24
CA ALA A 98 -5.99 16.42 -9.03
C ALA A 98 -7.23 15.60 -8.61
N ASP A 99 -8.08 15.21 -9.56
CA ASP A 99 -9.30 14.45 -9.28
C ASP A 99 -8.94 13.01 -8.85
N PHE A 100 -7.94 12.40 -9.49
CA PHE A 100 -7.39 11.11 -9.08
C PHE A 100 -6.68 11.18 -7.72
N LEU A 101 -5.98 12.29 -7.43
CA LEU A 101 -5.40 12.51 -6.11
C LEU A 101 -6.50 12.60 -5.03
N GLN A 102 -7.65 13.18 -5.33
CA GLN A 102 -8.78 13.22 -4.40
C GLN A 102 -9.34 11.81 -4.15
N LEU A 103 -9.61 11.04 -5.22
CA LEU A 103 -10.06 9.65 -5.10
C LEU A 103 -9.09 8.80 -4.27
N THR A 104 -7.79 8.90 -4.53
CA THR A 104 -6.77 8.17 -3.79
C THR A 104 -6.70 8.57 -2.32
N ARG A 105 -7.03 9.82 -1.96
CA ARG A 105 -7.12 10.19 -0.53
C ARG A 105 -8.22 9.42 0.19
N TYR A 106 -9.36 9.18 -0.45
CA TYR A 106 -10.44 8.37 0.12
C TYR A 106 -10.02 6.91 0.26
N VAL A 107 -9.44 6.34 -0.79
CA VAL A 107 -8.92 4.97 -0.78
C VAL A 107 -7.89 4.79 0.35
N ARG A 108 -6.99 5.76 0.54
CA ARG A 108 -6.02 5.74 1.63
C ARG A 108 -6.69 5.76 3.01
N SER A 109 -7.75 6.55 3.20
CA SER A 109 -8.53 6.54 4.44
C SER A 109 -9.21 5.20 4.68
N VAL A 110 -9.77 4.58 3.63
CA VAL A 110 -10.34 3.22 3.71
C VAL A 110 -9.26 2.22 4.16
N PHE A 111 -8.08 2.19 3.54
CA PHE A 111 -7.00 1.29 3.95
C PHE A 111 -6.45 1.58 5.36
N ASN A 112 -6.52 2.82 5.86
CA ASN A 112 -6.09 3.16 7.21
C ASN A 112 -7.03 2.54 8.27
N ASP A 113 -8.33 2.58 8.01
CA ASP A 113 -9.36 2.11 8.94
C ASP A 113 -9.72 0.64 8.74
N GLN A 114 -9.43 0.10 7.56
CA GLN A 114 -9.52 -1.32 7.19
C GLN A 114 -8.13 -1.84 6.76
N PRO A 115 -7.17 -1.96 7.69
CA PRO A 115 -5.76 -2.23 7.35
C PRO A 115 -5.50 -3.60 6.72
N THR A 116 -6.35 -4.58 7.01
CA THR A 116 -6.30 -5.96 6.49
C THR A 116 -7.03 -6.14 5.16
N ARG A 117 -7.62 -5.07 4.62
CA ARG A 117 -8.34 -5.10 3.36
C ARG A 117 -7.42 -5.42 2.19
N ARG A 118 -7.88 -6.27 1.27
CA ARG A 118 -7.12 -6.73 0.10
C ARG A 118 -7.12 -5.70 -1.02
N PHE A 119 -8.30 -5.21 -1.38
CA PHE A 119 -8.46 -4.17 -2.39
C PHE A 119 -9.71 -3.32 -2.14
N VAL A 120 -9.74 -2.14 -2.75
CA VAL A 120 -10.81 -1.14 -2.67
C VAL A 120 -11.34 -0.87 -4.06
N HIS A 121 -12.65 -1.04 -4.23
CA HIS A 121 -13.34 -0.56 -5.43
C HIS A 121 -13.55 0.94 -5.35
N ALA A 122 -13.31 1.61 -6.47
CA ALA A 122 -13.47 3.04 -6.58
C ALA A 122 -13.94 3.42 -7.98
N PHE A 123 -14.51 4.61 -8.15
CA PHE A 123 -14.81 5.12 -9.48
C PHE A 123 -14.77 6.65 -9.54
N LEU A 124 -14.49 7.15 -10.74
CA LEU A 124 -14.63 8.55 -11.11
C LEU A 124 -15.78 8.67 -12.08
N LEU A 125 -16.77 9.51 -11.77
CA LEU A 125 -17.81 9.89 -12.71
C LEU A 125 -17.72 11.38 -12.99
N CYS A 126 -17.61 11.69 -14.27
CA CYS A 126 -17.25 12.99 -14.76
C CYS A 126 -18.19 13.36 -15.91
N GLY A 127 -19.21 14.18 -15.62
CA GLY A 127 -20.36 14.28 -16.53
C GLY A 127 -20.97 12.89 -16.77
N SER A 128 -20.99 12.42 -18.02
CA SER A 128 -21.37 11.06 -18.41
C SER A 128 -20.21 10.07 -18.48
N MET A 129 -18.95 10.52 -18.41
CA MET A 129 -17.78 9.66 -18.53
C MET A 129 -17.45 9.03 -17.18
N MET A 130 -17.48 7.71 -17.11
CA MET A 130 -17.13 6.94 -15.92
C MET A 130 -15.84 6.17 -16.13
N GLU A 131 -15.03 6.05 -15.08
CA GLU A 131 -13.86 5.18 -15.04
C GLU A 131 -13.88 4.39 -13.72
N LEU A 132 -13.88 3.06 -13.82
CA LEU A 132 -13.88 2.17 -12.65
C LEU A 132 -12.44 1.83 -12.29
N TRP A 133 -12.20 1.74 -10.98
CA TRP A 133 -10.89 1.51 -10.41
C TRP A 133 -10.92 0.42 -9.36
N ILE A 134 -9.86 -0.38 -9.34
CA ILE A 134 -9.52 -1.26 -8.22
C ILE A 134 -8.18 -0.79 -7.68
N PHE A 135 -8.09 -0.60 -6.37
CA PHE A 135 -6.85 -0.26 -5.69
C PHE A 135 -6.46 -1.41 -4.76
N ASP A 136 -5.26 -1.96 -4.93
CA ASP A 136 -4.65 -2.90 -3.99
C ASP A 136 -3.37 -2.28 -3.41
N ARG A 137 -2.51 -3.12 -2.82
CA ARG A 137 -1.21 -2.69 -2.28
C ARG A 137 -0.11 -2.55 -3.33
N ALA A 138 -0.33 -3.04 -4.56
CA ALA A 138 0.58 -2.88 -5.69
C ALA A 138 0.30 -1.60 -6.50
N GLY A 139 -0.96 -1.15 -6.56
CA GLY A 139 -1.32 -0.02 -7.40
C GLY A 139 -2.81 0.21 -7.59
N ALA A 140 -3.11 0.91 -8.67
CA ALA A 140 -4.45 1.23 -9.12
C ALA A 140 -4.64 0.69 -10.54
N TYR A 141 -5.71 -0.08 -10.75
CA TYR A 141 -6.08 -0.66 -12.03
C TYR A 141 -7.34 0.02 -12.52
N SER A 142 -7.34 0.46 -13.78
CA SER A 142 -8.47 1.13 -14.41
C SER A 142 -9.16 0.23 -15.42
N SER A 143 -10.48 0.33 -15.50
CA SER A 143 -11.27 -0.23 -16.59
C SER A 143 -11.08 0.50 -17.93
N GLY A 144 -10.42 1.65 -17.91
CA GLY A 144 -10.51 2.68 -18.94
C GLY A 144 -11.83 3.47 -18.85
N PRO A 145 -11.84 4.72 -19.34
CA PRO A 145 -13.04 5.56 -19.32
C PRO A 145 -14.06 5.06 -20.35
N PHE A 146 -15.34 5.13 -20.00
CA PHE A 146 -16.46 4.85 -20.89
C PHE A 146 -17.60 5.85 -20.65
N ASP A 147 -18.43 6.09 -21.66
CA ASP A 147 -19.63 6.93 -21.50
C ASP A 147 -20.79 6.06 -21.01
N ILE A 148 -21.41 6.44 -19.89
CA ILE A 148 -22.54 5.67 -19.33
C ILE A 148 -23.78 5.72 -20.21
N GLN A 149 -23.93 6.73 -21.07
CA GLN A 149 -25.05 6.86 -22.01
C GLN A 149 -24.89 5.91 -23.19
N GLU A 150 -23.66 5.79 -23.72
CA GLU A 150 -23.33 4.93 -24.87
C GLU A 150 -23.13 3.46 -24.46
N GLU A 151 -22.61 3.22 -23.24
CA GLU A 151 -22.37 1.89 -22.68
C GLU A 151 -23.21 1.63 -21.41
N PRO A 152 -24.56 1.70 -21.48
CA PRO A 152 -25.43 1.57 -20.32
C PRO A 152 -25.33 0.19 -19.65
N ASP A 153 -25.06 -0.85 -20.44
CA ASP A 153 -24.87 -2.21 -19.94
C ASP A 153 -23.65 -2.35 -19.03
N ARG A 154 -22.59 -1.59 -19.32
CA ARG A 154 -21.36 -1.59 -18.54
C ARG A 154 -21.57 -0.85 -17.22
N PHE A 155 -22.18 0.33 -17.28
CA PHE A 155 -22.61 1.07 -16.09
C PHE A 155 -23.52 0.21 -15.20
N ALA A 156 -24.51 -0.44 -15.82
CA ALA A 156 -25.51 -1.19 -15.08
C ALA A 156 -24.91 -2.39 -14.33
N ARG A 157 -23.96 -3.09 -14.96
CA ARG A 157 -23.24 -4.19 -14.32
C ARG A 157 -22.36 -3.72 -13.17
N ALA A 158 -21.67 -2.59 -13.33
CA ALA A 158 -20.84 -2.03 -12.28
C ALA A 158 -21.67 -1.65 -11.05
N LEU A 159 -22.77 -0.92 -11.24
CA LEU A 159 -23.64 -0.50 -10.15
C LEU A 159 -24.34 -1.68 -9.48
N ALA A 160 -24.88 -2.63 -10.26
CA ALA A 160 -25.46 -3.85 -9.70
C ALA A 160 -24.43 -4.65 -8.89
N GLY A 161 -23.22 -4.81 -9.42
CA GLY A 161 -22.11 -5.46 -8.74
C GLY A 161 -21.80 -4.79 -7.39
N TYR A 162 -21.61 -3.47 -7.35
CA TYR A 162 -21.35 -2.76 -6.10
C TYR A 162 -22.47 -2.91 -5.07
N LEU A 163 -23.72 -3.07 -5.51
CA LEU A 163 -24.84 -3.21 -4.59
C LEU A 163 -25.02 -4.64 -4.08
N THR A 164 -24.59 -5.66 -4.83
CA THR A 164 -24.85 -7.07 -4.50
C THR A 164 -23.63 -7.90 -4.15
N MET A 165 -22.41 -7.45 -4.45
CA MET A 165 -21.18 -8.17 -4.14
C MET A 165 -21.08 -8.46 -2.64
N ASP A 166 -20.60 -9.65 -2.33
CA ASP A 166 -20.31 -10.09 -0.96
C ASP A 166 -19.01 -9.48 -0.43
N SER A 167 -18.65 -9.83 0.80
CA SER A 167 -17.44 -9.34 1.45
C SER A 167 -16.17 -9.65 0.67
N GLU A 168 -16.09 -10.83 0.06
CA GLU A 168 -14.91 -11.28 -0.67
C GLU A 168 -14.72 -10.47 -1.94
N ALA A 169 -15.76 -10.36 -2.77
CA ALA A 169 -15.74 -9.58 -4.01
C ALA A 169 -15.58 -8.08 -3.77
N MET A 170 -15.95 -7.58 -2.58
CA MET A 170 -15.66 -6.21 -2.12
C MET A 170 -14.20 -5.98 -1.71
N GLY A 171 -13.40 -7.04 -1.63
CA GLY A 171 -11.99 -6.98 -1.26
C GLY A 171 -11.74 -6.95 0.24
N LEU A 172 -12.71 -7.31 1.07
CA LEU A 172 -12.50 -7.47 2.51
C LEU A 172 -11.63 -8.71 2.80
N ASP A 173 -11.04 -8.74 3.99
CA ASP A 173 -10.36 -9.92 4.52
C ASP A 173 -11.36 -11.08 4.70
N THR A 174 -10.98 -12.27 4.22
CA THR A 174 -11.72 -13.53 4.39
C THR A 174 -11.11 -14.44 5.44
N PHE A 175 -9.84 -14.20 5.80
CA PHE A 175 -9.05 -14.99 6.75
C PHE A 175 -9.17 -14.50 8.21
N ILE A 176 -9.85 -13.37 8.45
CA ILE A 176 -10.19 -12.90 9.81
C ILE A 176 -11.64 -13.20 10.09
N GLU A 177 -11.86 -14.12 11.02
CA GLU A 177 -13.17 -14.43 11.53
C GLU A 177 -13.62 -13.32 12.49
N ARG A 178 -14.86 -12.85 12.31
CA ARG A 178 -15.47 -11.81 13.15
C ARG A 178 -16.65 -12.39 13.88
N VAL A 179 -16.51 -12.57 15.19
CA VAL A 179 -17.53 -13.18 16.06
C VAL A 179 -18.15 -12.11 16.94
N ALA A 180 -19.47 -12.04 16.96
CA ALA A 180 -20.20 -11.20 17.90
C ALA A 180 -20.27 -11.92 19.26
N GLU A 181 -19.57 -11.40 20.27
CA GLU A 181 -19.63 -11.88 21.64
C GLU A 181 -20.11 -10.75 22.55
N GLY A 182 -21.42 -10.73 22.83
CA GLY A 182 -22.05 -9.62 23.57
C GLY A 182 -22.15 -8.35 22.73
N GLU A 183 -21.76 -7.20 23.31
CA GLU A 183 -21.74 -5.90 22.62
C GLU A 183 -20.45 -5.65 21.81
N GLU A 184 -19.43 -6.50 21.95
CA GLU A 184 -18.14 -6.34 21.25
C GLU A 184 -17.95 -7.35 20.11
N GLN A 185 -17.40 -6.87 19.00
CA GLN A 185 -16.98 -7.72 17.88
C GLN A 185 -15.54 -8.21 18.11
N GLN A 186 -15.39 -9.51 18.32
CA GLN A 186 -14.09 -10.16 18.44
C GLN A 186 -13.56 -10.56 17.07
N ARG A 187 -12.23 -10.48 16.91
CA ARG A 187 -11.53 -10.80 15.67
C ARG A 187 -10.55 -11.93 15.91
N TYR A 188 -10.61 -12.97 15.09
CA TYR A 188 -9.71 -14.11 15.17
C TYR A 188 -9.02 -14.31 13.82
N ALA A 189 -7.69 -14.40 13.84
CA ALA A 189 -6.93 -14.85 12.69
C ALA A 189 -6.72 -16.36 12.82
N THR A 190 -7.16 -17.12 11.83
CA THR A 190 -6.92 -18.57 11.79
C THR A 190 -5.68 -18.82 10.95
N LEU A 191 -4.68 -19.42 11.58
CA LEU A 191 -3.53 -20.05 10.94
C LEU A 191 -3.70 -21.57 11.10
N GLU A 192 -3.09 -22.38 10.24
CA GLU A 192 -3.36 -23.83 10.10
C GLU A 192 -3.67 -24.55 11.43
N ASP A 193 -2.76 -24.50 12.41
CA ASP A 193 -2.96 -25.16 13.71
C ASP A 193 -3.31 -24.18 14.86
N LYS A 194 -3.53 -22.90 14.56
CA LYS A 194 -3.67 -21.87 15.60
C LYS A 194 -4.69 -20.80 15.27
N ARG A 195 -5.62 -20.59 16.18
CA ARG A 195 -6.58 -19.47 16.15
C ARG A 195 -6.13 -18.39 17.14
N ALA A 196 -5.66 -17.26 16.62
CA ALA A 196 -5.15 -16.15 17.42
C ALA A 196 -6.22 -15.05 17.56
N ARG A 197 -6.57 -14.69 18.79
CA ARG A 197 -7.51 -13.59 19.07
C ARG A 197 -6.80 -12.24 18.95
N LEU A 198 -7.18 -11.44 17.96
CA LEU A 198 -6.61 -10.12 17.71
C LEU A 198 -7.18 -9.09 18.68
N HIS A 199 -6.30 -8.36 19.35
CA HIS A 199 -6.65 -7.29 20.27
C HIS A 199 -6.47 -5.91 19.62
N THR A 200 -5.31 -5.28 19.79
CA THR A 200 -5.06 -3.90 19.38
C THR A 200 -4.06 -3.84 18.23
N ALA A 201 -4.36 -3.02 17.22
CA ALA A 201 -3.41 -2.75 16.14
C ALA A 201 -2.27 -1.84 16.68
N MET A 202 -1.07 -2.39 16.79
CA MET A 202 0.12 -1.67 17.27
C MET A 202 0.71 -0.76 16.19
N TYR A 203 0.65 -1.22 14.95
CA TYR A 203 1.23 -0.57 13.79
C TYR A 203 0.36 -0.82 12.57
N LYS A 204 0.21 0.22 11.75
CA LYS A 204 -0.48 0.16 10.46
C LYS A 204 0.28 1.06 9.48
N GLN A 205 0.60 0.54 8.30
CA GLN A 205 1.25 1.33 7.27
C GLN A 205 0.24 2.19 6.51
N ASN A 206 0.39 3.52 6.61
CA ASN A 206 -0.55 4.50 6.05
C ASN A 206 -0.21 4.94 4.62
N ALA A 207 -0.21 3.98 3.70
CA ALA A 207 -0.02 4.21 2.27
C ALA A 207 -0.89 3.25 1.44
N ILE A 208 -1.08 3.57 0.15
CA ILE A 208 -1.79 2.68 -0.78
C ILE A 208 -0.79 1.67 -1.34
N VAL A 209 0.17 2.16 -2.13
CA VAL A 209 1.22 1.33 -2.73
C VAL A 209 2.34 1.11 -1.72
N CYS A 210 2.30 -0.02 -1.04
CA CYS A 210 3.22 -0.38 0.05
C CYS A 210 3.12 -1.87 0.38
N CYS A 211 3.85 -2.34 1.40
CA CYS A 211 3.70 -3.69 1.91
C CYS A 211 2.45 -3.87 2.78
N GLY A 212 1.65 -2.82 3.02
CA GLY A 212 0.42 -2.90 3.80
C GLY A 212 0.62 -3.41 5.23
N THR A 213 1.84 -3.33 5.76
CA THR A 213 2.23 -4.02 6.99
C THR A 213 1.37 -3.57 8.16
N THR A 214 0.75 -4.54 8.83
CA THR A 214 -0.17 -4.31 9.95
C THR A 214 0.09 -5.31 11.06
N TRP A 215 0.30 -4.82 12.29
CA TRP A 215 0.59 -5.66 13.44
C TRP A 215 -0.51 -5.55 14.48
N PHE A 216 -0.98 -6.68 14.98
CA PHE A 216 -1.94 -6.79 16.08
C PHE A 216 -1.31 -7.50 17.27
N THR A 217 -1.50 -6.98 18.48
CA THR A 217 -1.29 -7.81 19.67
C THR A 217 -2.37 -8.88 19.77
N THR A 218 -2.03 -10.00 20.40
CA THR A 218 -2.98 -11.02 20.83
C THR A 218 -3.15 -11.00 22.36
N TYR A 219 -4.17 -11.68 22.85
CA TYR A 219 -4.36 -11.89 24.29
C TYR A 219 -3.36 -12.89 24.89
N ASP A 220 -2.68 -13.68 24.04
CA ASP A 220 -1.72 -14.72 24.45
C ASP A 220 -0.27 -14.20 24.47
N ASN A 221 -0.08 -12.88 24.54
CA ASN A 221 1.22 -12.22 24.50
C ASN A 221 2.01 -12.52 23.21
N GLU A 222 1.34 -12.42 22.06
CA GLU A 222 1.93 -12.57 20.72
C GLU A 222 1.58 -11.39 19.81
N VAL A 223 2.23 -11.33 18.66
CA VAL A 223 1.96 -10.36 17.62
C VAL A 223 1.61 -11.08 16.33
N VAL A 224 0.47 -10.72 15.73
CA VAL A 224 0.10 -11.15 14.38
C VAL A 224 0.48 -10.05 13.40
N LYS A 225 1.42 -10.33 12.50
CA LYS A 225 1.85 -9.47 11.39
C LYS A 225 1.15 -9.92 10.11
N PHE A 226 0.51 -8.96 9.45
CA PHE A 226 0.00 -9.10 8.09
C PHE A 226 0.82 -8.23 7.14
N ALA A 227 1.20 -8.75 5.97
CA ALA A 227 1.98 -8.00 4.99
C ALA A 227 1.71 -8.45 3.55
N TRP A 228 2.04 -7.58 2.60
CA TRP A 228 1.99 -7.77 1.15
C TRP A 228 3.42 -7.66 0.59
N ALA A 229 4.15 -8.76 0.67
CA ALA A 229 5.55 -8.84 0.26
C ALA A 229 5.67 -8.92 -1.28
N SER A 230 6.80 -8.47 -1.84
CA SER A 230 7.05 -8.59 -3.28
C SER A 230 7.26 -10.07 -3.65
N GLY A 231 6.52 -10.57 -4.63
CA GLY A 231 6.68 -11.94 -5.14
C GLY A 231 8.03 -12.18 -5.85
N LYS A 232 8.80 -11.11 -6.12
CA LYS A 232 10.14 -11.20 -6.72
C LYS A 232 11.25 -11.46 -5.68
N ARG A 233 10.92 -11.54 -4.40
CA ARG A 233 11.88 -11.71 -3.29
C ARG A 233 11.59 -12.99 -2.53
N THR A 234 12.64 -13.57 -1.95
CA THR A 234 12.52 -14.57 -0.90
C THR A 234 11.66 -14.00 0.23
N SER A 235 10.64 -14.74 0.63
CA SER A 235 9.68 -14.27 1.62
C SER A 235 10.31 -14.20 3.01
N GLU A 236 9.80 -13.33 3.89
CA GLU A 236 10.18 -13.33 5.32
C GLU A 236 9.97 -14.73 5.94
N VAL A 237 8.91 -15.42 5.55
CA VAL A 237 8.59 -16.80 5.94
C VAL A 237 9.76 -17.75 5.64
N GLU A 238 10.30 -17.70 4.42
CA GLU A 238 11.43 -18.52 4.00
C GLU A 238 12.70 -18.15 4.77
N HIS A 239 12.99 -16.87 4.96
CA HIS A 239 14.14 -16.43 5.76
C HIS A 239 14.07 -16.91 7.21
N LEU A 240 12.88 -16.86 7.83
CA LEU A 240 12.65 -17.34 9.20
C LEU A 240 12.73 -18.87 9.30
N THR A 241 12.22 -19.58 8.29
CA THR A 241 12.32 -21.05 8.21
C THR A 241 13.78 -21.49 8.08
N GLN A 242 14.52 -20.84 7.20
CA GLN A 242 15.96 -21.06 7.03
C GLN A 242 16.72 -20.77 8.32
N ALA A 243 16.37 -19.67 9.00
CA ALA A 243 16.95 -19.32 10.28
C ALA A 243 16.71 -20.39 11.35
N LYS A 244 15.49 -20.91 11.44
CA LYS A 244 15.13 -21.98 12.38
C LYS A 244 15.90 -23.27 12.11
N ILE A 245 16.04 -23.67 10.84
CA ILE A 245 16.81 -24.85 10.42
C ILE A 245 18.29 -24.72 10.81
N MET A 246 18.85 -23.52 10.68
CA MET A 246 20.24 -23.22 11.00
C MET A 246 20.53 -23.09 12.50
N GLY A 247 19.55 -23.34 13.37
CA GLY A 247 19.72 -23.32 14.82
C GLY A 247 19.86 -21.90 15.40
N LEU A 248 19.34 -20.88 14.71
CA LEU A 248 19.27 -19.54 15.26
C LEU A 248 18.37 -19.51 16.50
N GLN A 249 18.83 -18.85 17.56
CA GLN A 249 18.00 -18.53 18.72
C GLN A 249 16.95 -17.49 18.33
N PHE A 250 15.86 -17.95 17.71
CA PHE A 250 14.60 -17.22 17.68
C PHE A 250 13.62 -17.90 18.65
N PRO A 251 12.82 -17.14 19.42
CA PRO A 251 11.81 -17.72 20.30
C PRO A 251 10.75 -18.44 19.44
N ALA A 252 10.15 -19.49 20.00
CA ALA A 252 9.42 -20.50 19.26
C ALA A 252 8.13 -20.03 18.55
N ALA A 253 7.79 -20.79 17.49
CA ALA A 253 6.56 -20.86 16.71
C ALA A 253 6.16 -19.62 15.88
N HIS A 254 6.82 -19.47 14.73
CA HIS A 254 6.21 -18.82 13.56
C HIS A 254 5.28 -19.86 12.92
N LEU A 255 3.96 -19.65 13.00
CA LEU A 255 3.00 -20.39 12.18
C LEU A 255 2.81 -19.62 10.87
N PHE A 256 2.86 -20.35 9.76
CA PHE A 256 2.96 -19.81 8.41
C PHE A 256 1.67 -20.09 7.63
N GLN A 257 1.30 -19.15 6.75
CA GLN A 257 0.54 -19.49 5.55
C GLN A 257 1.12 -18.72 4.37
N ASP A 258 1.44 -19.48 3.32
CA ASP A 258 1.67 -19.00 1.96
C ASP A 258 0.34 -19.19 1.21
N GLU A 259 -0.42 -18.12 1.00
CA GLU A 259 -1.50 -18.17 0.02
C GLU A 259 -0.95 -17.79 -1.34
N ASN A 260 -0.24 -18.74 -1.96
CA ASN A 260 -0.18 -18.81 -3.42
C ASN A 260 -1.60 -19.13 -3.92
N SER A 261 -2.45 -18.11 -3.98
CA SER A 261 -3.64 -18.17 -4.81
C SER A 261 -3.19 -18.00 -6.26
N ASP A 262 -2.97 -19.13 -6.93
CA ASP A 262 -2.93 -19.19 -8.38
C ASP A 262 -4.17 -18.45 -8.92
N PHE A 263 -3.95 -17.31 -9.55
CA PHE A 263 -4.98 -16.48 -10.17
C PHE A 263 -5.45 -17.05 -11.53
N ASP A 264 -5.27 -18.36 -11.76
CA ASP A 264 -5.41 -18.97 -13.08
C ASP A 264 -6.83 -19.48 -13.43
N ASP A 265 -7.81 -19.38 -12.53
CA ASP A 265 -9.19 -19.78 -12.84
C ASP A 265 -10.19 -18.62 -12.72
N LEU A 266 -10.15 -17.70 -13.67
CA LEU A 266 -11.33 -16.91 -14.06
C LEU A 266 -11.95 -17.54 -15.31
N PRO A 267 -13.25 -17.86 -15.34
CA PRO A 267 -13.87 -18.49 -16.49
C PRO A 267 -13.73 -17.59 -17.71
N SER A 268 -13.15 -18.18 -18.76
CA SER A 268 -12.93 -17.60 -20.08
C SER A 268 -14.24 -17.06 -20.66
N ALA A 269 -14.51 -15.77 -20.44
CA ALA A 269 -15.59 -15.06 -21.09
C ALA A 269 -15.08 -14.59 -22.45
N THR A 270 -15.35 -15.43 -23.46
CA THR A 270 -15.41 -15.17 -24.90
C THR A 270 -14.72 -13.88 -25.39
N SER A 271 -13.54 -14.07 -25.97
CA SER A 271 -12.87 -13.11 -26.86
C SER A 271 -13.84 -12.46 -27.85
N THR A 272 -14.10 -11.18 -27.65
CA THR A 272 -14.41 -10.25 -28.74
C THR A 272 -13.36 -9.16 -28.75
N ASN A 273 -12.51 -9.20 -29.78
CA ASN A 273 -11.45 -8.26 -30.07
C ASN A 273 -11.91 -6.79 -29.91
N THR A 274 -11.46 -6.12 -28.85
CA THR A 274 -11.36 -4.67 -28.80
C THR A 274 -9.96 -4.29 -28.31
N SER A 275 -9.25 -3.53 -29.15
CA SER A 275 -7.90 -3.05 -28.90
C SER A 275 -7.88 -2.10 -27.70
N GLY A 276 -7.43 -2.59 -26.54
CA GLY A 276 -7.19 -1.77 -25.35
C GLY A 276 -6.06 -0.76 -25.59
N SER A 277 -6.42 0.52 -25.69
CA SER A 277 -5.46 1.61 -25.86
C SER A 277 -4.78 1.94 -24.53
N LYS A 278 -3.55 1.44 -24.34
CA LYS A 278 -2.65 1.79 -23.23
C LYS A 278 -2.27 3.28 -23.29
N ARG A 279 -2.71 4.10 -22.34
CA ARG A 279 -2.33 5.52 -22.27
C ARG A 279 -1.05 5.70 -21.45
N LYS A 280 0.03 6.14 -22.12
CA LYS A 280 1.23 6.70 -21.49
C LYS A 280 0.96 8.16 -21.08
N SER A 281 1.45 8.55 -19.91
CA SER A 281 1.54 9.96 -19.49
C SER A 281 2.46 10.75 -20.43
N PRO A 282 2.07 11.93 -20.95
CA PRO A 282 2.99 12.80 -21.66
C PRO A 282 3.75 13.68 -20.67
N SER A 283 5.07 13.55 -20.64
CA SER A 283 5.98 14.59 -20.14
C SER A 283 6.96 14.97 -21.24
N ASP A 284 7.17 16.28 -21.38
CA ASP A 284 8.27 16.97 -22.04
C ASP A 284 8.33 16.93 -23.57
N ALA A 285 7.40 17.65 -24.20
CA ALA A 285 7.66 18.28 -25.49
C ALA A 285 8.28 19.66 -25.24
N THR A 286 9.61 19.74 -25.26
CA THR A 286 10.34 21.02 -25.30
C THR A 286 10.06 21.69 -26.65
N ILE A 287 9.48 22.89 -26.61
CA ILE A 287 9.21 23.71 -27.78
C ILE A 287 10.55 24.23 -28.31
N ASN A 288 10.95 23.72 -29.48
CA ASN A 288 11.96 24.34 -30.33
C ASN A 288 11.32 25.53 -31.06
N THR A 289 11.66 26.75 -30.66
CA THR A 289 11.51 27.94 -31.51
C THR A 289 12.89 28.48 -31.84
N ALA A 290 13.31 28.26 -33.08
CA ALA A 290 14.42 28.95 -33.70
C ALA A 290 13.97 30.34 -34.18
N SER A 291 14.69 31.38 -33.81
CA SER A 291 14.78 32.61 -34.59
C SER A 291 16.19 33.19 -34.43
N GLY A 292 16.88 33.34 -35.56
CA GLY A 292 18.25 33.80 -35.61
C GLY A 292 18.38 35.32 -35.52
N SER A 293 19.56 35.79 -35.13
CA SER A 293 20.20 36.97 -35.74
C SER A 293 21.63 37.17 -35.21
N ASN A 294 22.58 37.07 -36.16
CA ASN A 294 23.87 37.75 -36.31
C ASN A 294 24.43 38.60 -35.15
N LYS A 295 25.70 38.35 -34.75
CA LYS A 295 26.86 39.20 -35.12
C LYS A 295 28.19 38.81 -34.42
N LYS A 296 29.22 38.70 -35.28
CA LYS A 296 30.62 39.19 -35.18
C LYS A 296 31.68 38.45 -34.33
N GLN A 297 32.67 37.97 -35.07
CA GLN A 297 34.04 37.62 -34.70
C GLN A 297 34.88 38.83 -34.21
N ARG A 298 35.89 38.58 -33.35
CA ARG A 298 37.32 38.89 -33.62
C ARG A 298 38.29 38.29 -32.56
N PRO A 299 39.61 38.14 -32.86
CA PRO A 299 40.50 37.13 -32.25
C PRO A 299 41.68 37.64 -31.38
N SER A 300 42.24 36.69 -30.61
CA SER A 300 43.65 36.45 -30.18
C SER A 300 44.48 37.50 -29.42
N ILE A 301 45.22 37.06 -28.36
CA ILE A 301 46.70 37.17 -28.13
C ILE A 301 47.10 36.49 -26.77
N PRO A 302 48.35 35.98 -26.58
CA PRO A 302 48.71 34.92 -25.61
C PRO A 302 49.75 35.28 -24.51
N ARG A 303 50.07 34.27 -23.65
CA ARG A 303 51.17 34.13 -22.63
C ARG A 303 50.89 34.74 -21.25
N LYS A 304 51.40 34.27 -20.09
CA LYS A 304 52.22 33.18 -19.48
C LYS A 304 51.92 33.37 -17.97
N GLY A 305 51.65 32.41 -17.09
CA GLY A 305 52.46 31.28 -16.62
C GLY A 305 52.47 31.33 -15.07
N SER A 306 52.14 30.23 -14.39
CA SER A 306 52.55 29.90 -12.99
C SER A 306 51.89 28.58 -12.57
N MET A 307 52.57 27.83 -11.69
CA MET A 307 52.66 26.37 -11.61
C MET A 307 51.66 25.67 -10.66
N GLN A 308 51.43 24.35 -10.90
CA GLN A 308 51.26 23.19 -9.96
C GLN A 308 50.16 22.21 -10.44
N PRO A 309 50.02 20.95 -9.93
CA PRO A 309 50.92 19.79 -9.78
C PRO A 309 50.31 18.52 -10.52
N PRO A 310 50.65 17.22 -10.25
CA PRO A 310 50.63 16.09 -11.22
C PRO A 310 49.23 15.52 -11.60
N PRO A 311 49.12 14.64 -12.62
CA PRO A 311 47.88 14.44 -13.37
C PRO A 311 46.85 13.59 -12.62
N SER A 312 45.64 14.13 -12.47
CA SER A 312 44.44 13.37 -12.16
C SER A 312 43.98 12.64 -13.43
N THR A 313 43.95 11.31 -13.38
CA THR A 313 43.23 10.50 -14.37
C THR A 313 41.73 10.71 -14.19
N SER A 314 41.17 11.73 -14.83
CA SER A 314 39.73 11.90 -14.96
C SER A 314 39.19 10.87 -15.98
N LYS A 315 38.75 9.72 -15.48
CA LYS A 315 37.80 8.89 -16.24
C LYS A 315 36.54 9.74 -16.42
N ALA A 316 36.24 10.08 -17.67
CA ALA A 316 35.04 10.80 -18.04
C ALA A 316 33.81 10.08 -17.47
N LEU A 317 33.08 10.77 -16.59
CA LEU A 317 31.81 10.33 -16.05
C LEU A 317 30.80 10.37 -17.21
N THR A 318 30.62 9.25 -17.91
CA THR A 318 29.50 9.07 -18.83
C THR A 318 28.21 9.21 -18.04
N LYS A 319 27.42 10.25 -18.36
CA LYS A 319 26.07 10.45 -17.81
C LYS A 319 25.29 9.13 -17.96
N PRO A 320 24.63 8.63 -16.89
CA PRO A 320 23.82 7.44 -17.02
C PRO A 320 22.68 7.72 -17.99
N THR A 321 22.60 6.89 -19.03
CA THR A 321 21.47 6.81 -19.94
C THR A 321 20.21 6.54 -19.11
N PRO A 322 19.07 7.20 -19.39
CA PRO A 322 17.83 6.85 -18.73
C PRO A 322 17.53 5.37 -18.99
N PRO A 323 17.15 4.56 -17.98
CA PRO A 323 16.73 3.20 -18.24
C PRO A 323 15.56 3.24 -19.21
N THR A 324 15.69 2.51 -20.32
CA THR A 324 14.55 2.15 -21.17
C THR A 324 13.48 1.54 -20.25
N PRO A 325 12.21 1.95 -20.34
CA PRO A 325 11.16 1.43 -19.47
C PRO A 325 11.05 -0.07 -19.70
N SER A 326 11.59 -0.86 -18.76
CA SER A 326 11.45 -2.31 -18.71
C SER A 326 9.97 -2.68 -18.63
N GLU A 327 9.60 -3.80 -19.25
CA GLU A 327 8.21 -4.20 -19.51
C GLU A 327 7.32 -4.44 -18.27
N ASP A 328 7.90 -4.52 -17.07
CA ASP A 328 7.14 -4.79 -15.84
C ASP A 328 7.01 -3.53 -14.98
N LEU A 329 6.03 -2.65 -15.19
CA LEU A 329 5.83 -1.50 -14.28
C LEU A 329 5.19 -1.88 -12.93
N TRP A 330 4.74 -3.12 -12.79
CA TRP A 330 3.99 -3.62 -11.65
C TRP A 330 4.71 -4.82 -11.04
N GLU A 331 4.65 -4.94 -9.72
CA GLU A 331 5.20 -6.07 -8.98
C GLU A 331 4.05 -6.78 -8.28
N ASP A 332 3.90 -8.06 -8.56
CA ASP A 332 2.96 -8.91 -7.83
C ASP A 332 3.34 -8.93 -6.36
N ARG A 333 2.33 -8.81 -5.50
CA ARG A 333 2.48 -8.83 -4.06
C ARG A 333 1.76 -10.02 -3.47
N ILE A 334 2.48 -10.82 -2.70
CA ILE A 334 1.98 -12.00 -2.01
C ILE A 334 1.55 -11.59 -0.61
N TYR A 335 0.33 -11.95 -0.24
CA TYR A 335 -0.19 -11.71 1.10
C TYR A 335 0.32 -12.77 2.07
N SER A 336 0.80 -12.34 3.24
CA SER A 336 1.29 -13.23 4.28
C SER A 336 0.76 -12.84 5.66
N CYS A 337 0.59 -13.86 6.51
CA CYS A 337 0.24 -13.74 7.91
C CYS A 337 1.29 -14.49 8.75
N LEU A 338 1.83 -13.81 9.77
CA LEU A 338 2.87 -14.32 10.65
C LEU A 338 2.47 -14.12 12.11
N VAL A 339 2.61 -15.16 12.92
CA VAL A 339 2.54 -15.03 14.39
C VAL A 339 3.96 -14.96 14.93
N ILE A 340 4.24 -13.95 15.75
CA ILE A 340 5.53 -13.65 16.35
C ILE A 340 5.37 -13.67 17.88
N SER A 341 6.20 -14.42 18.56
CA SER A 341 6.22 -14.55 20.02
C SER A 341 7.67 -14.42 20.54
N PRO A 342 7.90 -13.84 21.73
CA PRO A 342 6.93 -13.17 22.59
C PRO A 342 6.52 -11.80 22.02
N ALA A 343 5.35 -11.31 22.41
CA ALA A 343 5.00 -9.91 22.16
C ALA A 343 5.92 -8.97 22.94
N GLY A 344 6.07 -7.78 22.39
CA GLY A 344 6.83 -6.71 23.01
C GLY A 344 6.45 -5.38 22.38
N HIS A 345 7.17 -4.33 22.76
CA HIS A 345 6.91 -2.98 22.27
C HIS A 345 8.08 -2.47 21.45
N VAL A 346 7.80 -1.69 20.40
CA VAL A 346 8.84 -1.04 19.59
C VAL A 346 9.82 -0.26 20.46
N ILE A 347 11.10 -0.24 20.06
CA ILE A 347 12.18 0.29 20.90
C ILE A 347 11.97 1.76 21.30
N SER A 348 11.20 2.52 20.52
CA SER A 348 10.83 3.90 20.82
C SER A 348 9.97 4.09 22.07
N LYS A 349 9.39 3.02 22.63
CA LYS A 349 8.58 3.04 23.85
C LYS A 349 9.36 2.70 25.14
N PHE A 350 10.69 2.68 25.08
CA PHE A 350 11.51 2.40 26.26
C PHE A 350 11.21 3.35 27.43
N SER A 351 11.18 2.82 28.64
CA SER A 351 10.93 3.59 29.86
C SER A 351 12.21 4.03 30.57
N ALA A 352 13.33 3.35 30.30
CA ALA A 352 14.62 3.64 30.91
C ALA A 352 15.77 3.44 29.91
N ILE A 353 16.83 4.25 30.03
CA ILE A 353 18.03 4.14 29.19
C ILE A 353 18.64 2.73 29.28
N LYS A 354 18.62 2.12 30.47
CA LYS A 354 19.07 0.73 30.66
C LYS A 354 18.32 -0.24 29.74
N GLN A 355 16.99 -0.11 29.67
CA GLN A 355 16.14 -0.96 28.82
C GLN A 355 16.47 -0.76 27.33
N LEU A 356 16.65 0.50 26.89
CA LEU A 356 17.08 0.81 25.53
C LEU A 356 18.40 0.11 25.17
N LEU A 357 19.41 0.24 26.04
CA LEU A 357 20.74 -0.32 25.80
C LEU A 357 20.75 -1.86 25.83
N GLU A 358 20.02 -2.48 26.76
CA GLU A 358 19.88 -3.94 26.84
C GLU A 358 19.16 -4.50 25.61
N SER A 359 18.09 -3.82 25.15
CA SER A 359 17.34 -4.23 23.97
C SER A 359 18.17 -4.08 22.68
N MET A 360 18.87 -2.96 22.52
CA MET A 360 19.80 -2.73 21.40
C MET A 360 20.90 -3.80 21.36
N ARG A 361 21.52 -4.11 22.51
CA ARG A 361 22.56 -5.13 22.63
C ARG A 361 22.06 -6.48 22.13
N ASP A 362 20.88 -6.90 22.58
CA ASP A 362 20.35 -8.22 22.22
C ASP A 362 19.88 -8.27 20.75
N ALA A 363 19.35 -7.16 20.22
CA ALA A 363 19.05 -7.03 18.79
C ALA A 363 20.32 -7.11 17.90
N ILE A 364 21.43 -6.52 18.33
CA ILE A 364 22.72 -6.63 17.62
C ILE A 364 23.26 -8.06 17.67
N LYS A 365 23.08 -8.79 18.79
CA LYS A 365 23.43 -10.22 18.85
C LYS A 365 22.57 -11.05 17.90
N ALA A 366 21.27 -10.77 17.80
CA ALA A 366 20.37 -11.41 16.85
C ALA A 366 20.81 -11.14 15.41
N HIS A 367 21.16 -9.87 15.08
CA HIS A 367 21.74 -9.49 13.79
C HIS A 367 23.04 -10.24 13.48
N GLN A 368 23.96 -10.32 14.45
CA GLN A 368 25.21 -11.05 14.28
C GLN A 368 24.95 -12.54 14.00
N SER A 369 24.00 -13.15 14.71
CA SER A 369 23.61 -14.54 14.48
C SER A 369 23.01 -14.74 13.08
N LEU A 370 22.09 -13.87 12.67
CA LEU A 370 21.51 -13.88 11.31
C LEU A 370 22.60 -13.84 10.23
N TYR A 371 23.61 -13.00 10.43
CA TYR A 371 24.70 -12.85 9.49
C TYR A 371 25.66 -14.04 9.49
N VAL A 372 26.14 -14.48 10.66
CA VAL A 372 27.19 -15.50 10.81
C VAL A 372 26.64 -16.91 10.57
N THR A 373 25.51 -17.23 11.21
CA THR A 373 24.90 -18.56 11.18
C THR A 373 23.88 -18.67 10.05
N GLY A 374 23.06 -17.62 9.89
CA GLY A 374 21.95 -17.60 8.93
C GLY A 374 22.36 -17.31 7.49
N ASN A 375 23.56 -16.75 7.27
CA ASN A 375 23.98 -16.21 5.98
C ASN A 375 22.99 -15.15 5.43
N ILE A 376 22.31 -14.42 6.31
CA ILE A 376 21.25 -13.46 5.97
C ILE A 376 21.69 -12.04 6.38
N LEU A 377 21.53 -11.09 5.47
CA LEU A 377 21.61 -9.65 5.74
C LEU A 377 20.20 -9.10 5.99
N HIS A 378 20.02 -8.25 6.99
CA HIS A 378 18.70 -7.73 7.35
C HIS A 378 18.25 -6.58 6.44
N ARG A 379 19.14 -5.61 6.20
CA ARG A 379 18.96 -4.47 5.26
C ARG A 379 17.88 -3.45 5.59
N ASP A 380 17.20 -3.56 6.73
CA ASP A 380 16.16 -2.61 7.15
C ASP A 380 16.12 -2.46 8.67
N ILE A 381 17.28 -2.16 9.25
CA ILE A 381 17.36 -1.84 10.68
C ILE A 381 16.71 -0.47 10.91
N SER A 382 15.68 -0.46 11.76
CA SER A 382 14.95 0.75 12.15
C SER A 382 14.40 0.62 13.58
N PRO A 383 13.96 1.71 14.24
CA PRO A 383 13.39 1.64 15.58
C PRO A 383 12.09 0.84 15.65
N ASN A 384 11.41 0.63 14.52
CA ASN A 384 10.17 -0.16 14.48
C ASN A 384 10.46 -1.67 14.39
N ASN A 385 11.66 -2.04 13.93
CA ASN A 385 12.07 -3.42 13.70
C ASN A 385 12.87 -3.99 14.89
N ILE A 386 13.01 -3.21 15.96
CA ILE A 386 13.61 -3.65 17.23
C ILE A 386 12.54 -3.61 18.31
N ILE A 387 12.31 -4.75 18.95
CA ILE A 387 11.30 -4.94 19.99
C ILE A 387 11.97 -5.08 21.35
N ILE A 388 11.41 -4.41 22.34
CA ILE A 388 11.67 -4.59 23.76
C ILE A 388 10.75 -5.70 24.27
N THR A 389 11.33 -6.74 24.84
CA THR A 389 10.60 -7.89 25.37
C THR A 389 10.17 -7.64 26.82
N ASP A 390 9.06 -8.26 27.23
CA ASP A 390 8.55 -8.07 28.59
C ASP A 390 9.53 -8.65 29.63
N PRO A 391 9.94 -7.88 30.66
CA PRO A 391 10.78 -8.37 31.75
C PRO A 391 10.21 -9.57 32.50
N GLU A 392 8.88 -9.71 32.57
CA GLU A 392 8.17 -10.74 33.34
C GLU A 392 8.07 -12.08 32.62
N THR A 393 8.32 -12.09 31.30
CA THR A 393 8.50 -13.36 30.58
C THR A 393 9.88 -13.96 30.91
N PRO A 394 9.96 -15.26 31.27
CA PRO A 394 11.21 -15.95 31.59
C PRO A 394 12.03 -16.24 30.32
N HIS A 395 12.45 -15.18 29.64
CA HIS A 395 13.30 -15.22 28.47
C HIS A 395 14.61 -14.49 28.77
N ASP A 396 15.73 -15.06 28.32
CA ASP A 396 17.08 -14.56 28.60
C ASP A 396 17.45 -13.29 27.80
N PHE A 397 16.60 -12.85 26.87
CA PHE A 397 16.84 -11.70 26.00
C PHE A 397 15.89 -10.54 26.31
N LYS A 398 16.43 -9.32 26.32
CA LYS A 398 15.69 -8.07 26.57
C LYS A 398 15.30 -7.31 25.30
N GLY A 399 15.80 -7.76 24.16
CA GLY A 399 15.43 -7.22 22.86
C GLY A 399 15.43 -8.27 21.77
N MET A 400 14.61 -8.04 20.75
CA MET A 400 14.42 -8.92 19.59
C MET A 400 14.47 -8.10 18.31
N LEU A 401 15.13 -8.65 17.29
CA LEU A 401 15.15 -8.10 15.94
C LEU A 401 14.12 -8.83 15.09
N ILE A 402 13.30 -8.08 14.36
CA ILE A 402 12.18 -8.59 13.55
C ILE A 402 12.17 -7.93 12.18
N ASP A 403 11.30 -8.41 11.29
CA ASP A 403 11.04 -7.86 9.96
C ASP A 403 12.13 -8.19 8.92
N LEU A 404 12.10 -9.42 8.40
CA LEU A 404 13.01 -9.90 7.35
C LEU A 404 12.46 -9.69 5.92
N ASP A 405 11.46 -8.83 5.72
CA ASP A 405 10.86 -8.54 4.40
C ASP A 405 11.86 -7.95 3.39
N MET A 406 12.90 -7.29 3.90
CA MET A 406 13.96 -6.66 3.10
C MET A 406 15.26 -7.47 3.13
N ALA A 407 15.26 -8.61 3.82
CA ALA A 407 16.44 -9.41 4.04
C ALA A 407 16.95 -10.04 2.74
N LYS A 408 18.23 -10.39 2.73
CA LYS A 408 18.87 -11.03 1.59
C LYS A 408 19.82 -12.13 2.05
N VAL A 409 19.68 -13.32 1.50
CA VAL A 409 20.69 -14.37 1.62
C VAL A 409 21.97 -13.93 0.91
N ARG A 410 23.12 -14.00 1.59
CA ARG A 410 24.42 -13.63 1.01
C ARG A 410 24.69 -14.48 -0.23
N ASP A 411 25.30 -13.88 -1.24
CA ASP A 411 25.68 -14.52 -2.51
C ASP A 411 24.52 -14.97 -3.41
N SER A 412 23.27 -14.65 -3.06
CA SER A 412 22.12 -14.77 -3.96
C SER A 412 22.10 -13.67 -5.03
N ASP A 413 21.35 -13.92 -6.11
CA ASP A 413 21.07 -12.97 -7.18
C ASP A 413 20.60 -11.59 -6.64
N PRO A 414 20.67 -10.51 -7.44
CA PRO A 414 20.12 -9.21 -7.05
C PRO A 414 18.69 -9.39 -6.52
N SER A 415 18.36 -8.76 -5.40
CA SER A 415 17.11 -9.02 -4.64
C SER A 415 15.84 -8.49 -5.32
N GLY A 416 15.82 -8.38 -6.65
CA GLY A 416 14.75 -7.82 -7.47
C GLY A 416 14.43 -6.35 -7.20
N ALA A 417 15.10 -5.70 -6.25
CA ALA A 417 14.79 -4.35 -5.80
C ALA A 417 15.22 -3.32 -6.86
N ARG A 418 14.23 -2.61 -7.42
CA ARG A 418 14.45 -1.59 -8.47
C ARG A 418 14.93 -0.24 -7.94
N GLN A 419 14.81 -0.03 -6.63
CA GLN A 419 15.11 1.22 -5.94
C GLN A 419 15.84 0.93 -4.63
N ILE A 420 16.51 1.95 -4.08
CA ILE A 420 17.10 1.95 -2.75
C ILE A 420 16.02 1.52 -1.73
N THR A 421 16.31 0.46 -0.98
CA THR A 421 15.38 -0.22 -0.08
C THR A 421 15.71 0.02 1.38
N GLY A 422 14.69 0.28 2.20
CA GLY A 422 14.80 0.40 3.66
C GLY A 422 14.36 1.77 4.17
N THR A 423 14.37 1.93 5.49
CA THR A 423 13.97 3.18 6.13
C THR A 423 15.04 4.27 5.94
N ILE A 424 14.80 5.20 5.00
CA ILE A 424 15.79 6.21 4.55
C ILE A 424 16.49 6.93 5.70
N GLN A 425 15.78 7.29 6.77
CA GLN A 425 16.37 8.00 7.92
C GLN A 425 17.44 7.21 8.67
N PHE A 426 17.42 5.89 8.57
CA PHE A 426 18.36 4.97 9.22
C PHE A 426 19.26 4.27 8.21
N MET A 427 19.18 4.63 6.93
CA MET A 427 19.95 3.98 5.89
C MET A 427 21.40 4.45 5.91
N ALA A 428 22.34 3.50 5.79
CA ALA A 428 23.75 3.81 5.65
C ALA A 428 24.04 4.69 4.43
N ILE A 429 25.01 5.60 4.55
CA ILE A 429 25.33 6.57 3.48
C ILE A 429 25.72 5.86 2.19
N GLU A 430 26.58 4.85 2.27
CA GLU A 430 27.05 4.11 1.09
C GLU A 430 25.89 3.39 0.38
N VAL A 431 24.88 2.92 1.12
CA VAL A 431 23.68 2.30 0.53
C VAL A 431 22.86 3.32 -0.24
N MET A 432 22.76 4.56 0.24
CA MET A 432 22.12 5.66 -0.49
C MET A 432 22.91 6.05 -1.75
N GLU A 433 24.23 5.87 -1.73
CA GLU A 433 25.12 6.04 -2.89
C GLU A 433 25.13 4.82 -3.83
N ASN A 434 24.21 3.89 -3.64
CA ASN A 434 24.02 2.68 -4.46
C ASN A 434 25.20 1.69 -4.37
N VAL A 435 25.93 1.70 -3.26
CA VAL A 435 26.91 0.67 -2.90
C VAL A 435 26.17 -0.57 -2.37
N GLY A 436 26.69 -1.76 -2.66
CA GLY A 436 26.12 -3.02 -2.22
C GLY A 436 25.97 -3.10 -0.70
N HIS A 437 24.80 -3.53 -0.23
CA HIS A 437 24.50 -3.63 1.20
C HIS A 437 25.37 -4.72 1.86
N THR A 438 25.99 -4.41 3.01
CA THR A 438 26.79 -5.35 3.81
C THR A 438 26.38 -5.27 5.28
N TYR A 439 26.86 -6.21 6.12
CA TYR A 439 26.57 -6.19 7.56
C TYR A 439 27.02 -4.89 8.25
N ARG A 440 28.02 -4.18 7.70
CA ARG A 440 28.50 -2.90 8.25
C ARG A 440 27.46 -1.79 8.12
N HIS A 441 26.68 -1.84 7.04
CA HIS A 441 25.60 -0.88 6.80
C HIS A 441 24.45 -1.08 7.79
N ASP A 442 24.09 -2.34 8.11
CA ASP A 442 23.15 -2.62 9.20
C ASP A 442 23.65 -2.08 10.56
N LEU A 443 24.96 -2.19 10.85
CA LEU A 443 25.55 -1.65 12.08
C LEU A 443 25.55 -0.11 12.12
N GLU A 444 25.78 0.54 10.98
CA GLU A 444 25.63 2.00 10.84
C GLU A 444 24.18 2.42 11.08
N SER A 445 23.21 1.65 10.58
CA SER A 445 21.79 1.84 10.87
C SER A 445 21.47 1.72 12.36
N PHE A 446 22.02 0.72 13.08
CA PHE A 446 21.89 0.63 14.55
C PHE A 446 22.43 1.89 15.26
N PHE A 447 23.55 2.45 14.78
CA PHE A 447 24.07 3.70 15.32
C PHE A 447 23.10 4.88 15.10
N TYR A 448 22.49 5.00 13.92
CA TYR A 448 21.46 6.01 13.66
C TYR A 448 20.21 5.82 14.51
N VAL A 449 19.78 4.57 14.74
CA VAL A 449 18.68 4.27 15.67
C VAL A 449 19.02 4.77 17.08
N LEU A 450 20.23 4.51 17.57
CA LEU A 450 20.66 4.97 18.90
C LEU A 450 20.62 6.50 19.00
N LEU A 451 21.21 7.21 18.03
CA LEU A 451 21.20 8.67 17.99
C LEU A 451 19.77 9.23 17.99
N TRP A 452 18.89 8.64 17.17
CA TRP A 452 17.50 9.05 17.06
C TRP A 452 16.71 8.84 18.36
N MET A 453 16.97 7.73 19.08
CA MET A 453 16.36 7.48 20.39
C MET A 453 16.84 8.47 21.45
N CYS A 454 18.14 8.82 21.45
CA CYS A 454 18.69 9.80 22.37
C CYS A 454 18.15 11.22 22.11
N ALA A 455 18.08 11.65 20.85
CA ALA A 455 17.64 13.00 20.47
C ALA A 455 16.13 13.24 20.66
N ARG A 456 15.31 12.18 20.70
CA ARG A 456 13.86 12.29 20.93
C ARG A 456 13.47 12.47 22.40
N GLN A 457 14.40 12.20 23.32
CA GLN A 457 14.16 12.31 24.78
C GLN A 457 14.85 13.52 25.43
N SER A 458 15.50 14.39 24.65
CA SER A 458 16.12 15.63 25.14
C SER A 458 15.15 16.79 25.22
#